data_AF-A0A920R2R5-F1
#
_entry.id   AF-A0A920R2R5-F1
#
_cell.length_a   1.000
_cell.length_b   1.000
_cell.length_c   1.000
_cell.angle_alpha   90.00
_cell.angle_beta   90.00
_cell.angle_gamma   90.00
#
_symmetry.space_group_name_H-M   'P 1'
#
loop_
_entity.id
_entity.type
_entity.pdbx_description
1 polymer ?
#
loop_
_entity_poly.entity_id
_entity_poly.type
_entity_poly.pdbx_seq_one_letter_code
_entity_poly.pdbx_strand_id
1 'polypeptide(L)'
;MVTETDLAIESRLRELIAQRYPEHGIYGEEYENQNIDASHVWVLDPIDGTTAFVAGIPVYGTLIGLAREGKAFIGIIDHPHRMIAGSAWVTI
;
A
#
# COMPACT_ATOMS: atom_id res chain seq x y z
N MET A 1 2.41 18.84 -4.06
CA MET A 1 3.66 18.12 -4.36
C MET A 1 3.83 16.81 -3.58
N VAL A 2 2.93 16.42 -2.66
CA VAL A 2 2.90 15.05 -2.09
C VAL A 2 1.66 14.30 -2.61
N THR A 3 0.50 14.95 -2.55
CA THR A 3 -0.80 14.39 -2.97
C THR A 3 -0.84 13.87 -4.41
N GLU A 4 -0.24 14.56 -5.38
CA GLU A 4 -0.24 14.10 -6.78
C GLU A 4 0.59 12.82 -6.98
N THR A 5 1.64 12.64 -6.17
CA THR A 5 2.47 11.43 -6.22
C THR A 5 1.77 10.28 -5.52
N ASP A 6 1.12 10.55 -4.39
CA ASP A 6 0.32 9.58 -3.64
C ASP A 6 -0.80 8.97 -4.51
N LEU A 7 -1.59 9.85 -5.15
CA LEU A 7 -2.65 9.48 -6.10
C LEU A 7 -2.11 8.65 -7.27
N ALA A 8 -0.97 9.03 -7.86
CA ALA A 8 -0.39 8.31 -8.98
C ALA A 8 0.09 6.90 -8.60
N ILE A 9 0.68 6.74 -7.41
CA ILE A 9 1.12 5.44 -6.90
C ILE A 9 -0.09 4.57 -6.59
N GLU A 10 -1.09 5.08 -5.85
CA GLU A 10 -2.28 4.29 -5.51
C GLU A 10 -3.05 3.86 -6.76
N SER A 11 -3.22 4.76 -7.74
CA SER A 11 -3.86 4.45 -9.02
C SER A 11 -3.14 3.31 -9.73
N ARG A 12 -1.80 3.35 -9.79
CA ARG A 12 -1.02 2.30 -10.44
C ARG A 12 -1.11 0.96 -9.70
N LEU A 13 -1.10 0.97 -8.37
CA LEU A 13 -1.25 -0.24 -7.55
C LEU A 13 -2.64 -0.86 -7.76
N ARG A 14 -3.69 -0.04 -7.77
CA ARG A 14 -5.08 -0.48 -8.03
C ARG A 14 -5.22 -1.13 -9.40
N GLU A 15 -4.63 -0.55 -10.45
CA GLU A 15 -4.64 -1.15 -11.79
C GLU A 15 -3.98 -2.54 -11.81
N LEU A 16 -2.80 -2.67 -11.20
CA LEU A 16 -2.05 -3.92 -11.17
C LEU A 16 -2.80 -5.02 -10.38
N ILE A 17 -3.40 -4.64 -9.26
CA ILE A 17 -4.21 -5.55 -8.44
C ILE A 17 -5.45 -5.99 -9.22
N ALA A 18 -6.20 -5.07 -9.82
CA ALA A 18 -7.42 -5.39 -10.56
C ALA A 18 -7.15 -6.31 -11.77
N GLN A 19 -6.01 -6.12 -12.45
CA GLN A 19 -5.60 -6.99 -13.57
C GLN A 19 -5.27 -8.41 -13.13
N ARG A 20 -4.67 -8.58 -11.94
CA ARG A 20 -4.19 -9.89 -11.46
C ARG A 20 -5.20 -10.61 -10.58
N TYR A 21 -6.02 -9.86 -9.86
CA TYR A 21 -6.93 -10.29 -8.80
C TYR A 21 -8.26 -9.51 -8.84
N PRO A 22 -9.09 -9.70 -9.88
CA PRO A 22 -10.31 -8.91 -10.09
C PRO A 22 -11.37 -9.09 -8.98
N GLU A 23 -11.34 -10.22 -8.27
CA GLU A 23 -12.28 -10.53 -7.17
C GLU A 23 -11.83 -9.99 -5.80
N HIS A 24 -10.62 -9.42 -5.71
CA HIS A 24 -10.10 -8.91 -4.44
C HIS A 24 -10.65 -7.51 -4.16
N GLY A 25 -10.78 -7.20 -2.87
CA GLY A 25 -11.06 -5.86 -2.39
C GLY A 25 -9.80 -5.00 -2.31
N ILE A 26 -9.99 -3.68 -2.27
CA ILE A 26 -8.94 -2.69 -2.07
C ILE A 26 -9.44 -1.65 -1.06
N TYR A 27 -8.61 -1.39 -0.06
CA TYR A 27 -8.77 -0.37 0.96
C TYR A 27 -7.57 0.57 0.86
N GLY A 28 -7.78 1.85 0.54
CA GLY A 28 -6.71 2.83 0.34
C GLY A 28 -7.00 4.15 1.03
N GLU A 29 -5.98 4.99 1.21
CA GLU A 29 -6.11 6.29 1.85
C GLU A 29 -6.71 7.34 0.90
N GLU A 30 -6.28 7.36 -0.36
CA GLU A 30 -6.58 8.48 -1.28
C GLU A 30 -7.85 8.28 -2.10
N TYR A 31 -8.21 7.03 -2.44
CA TYR A 31 -9.39 6.72 -3.24
C TYR A 31 -10.43 5.90 -2.46
N GLU A 32 -11.69 5.95 -2.91
CA GLU A 32 -12.77 5.15 -2.32
C GLU A 32 -12.43 3.65 -2.29
N ASN A 33 -12.83 3.02 -1.19
CA ASN A 33 -12.65 1.60 -0.97
C ASN A 33 -13.51 0.79 -1.93
N GLN A 34 -12.99 -0.34 -2.39
CA GLN A 34 -13.67 -1.22 -3.35
C GLN A 34 -13.76 -2.63 -2.79
N ASN A 35 -14.97 -3.21 -2.84
CA ASN A 35 -15.20 -4.63 -2.54
C ASN A 35 -14.58 -5.11 -1.21
N ILE A 36 -14.74 -4.34 -0.14
CA ILE A 36 -14.13 -4.62 1.19
C ILE A 36 -14.66 -5.88 1.87
N ASP A 37 -15.79 -6.43 1.40
CA ASP A 37 -16.36 -7.69 1.88
C ASP A 37 -15.74 -8.93 1.19
N ALA A 38 -14.79 -8.72 0.26
CA ALA A 38 -14.09 -9.81 -0.41
C ALA A 38 -13.30 -10.67 0.58
N SER A 39 -13.11 -11.94 0.20
CA SER A 39 -12.26 -12.87 0.95
C SER A 39 -10.82 -12.39 1.09
N HIS A 40 -10.35 -11.56 0.16
CA HIS A 40 -9.01 -10.99 0.15
C HIS A 40 -9.12 -9.48 -0.10
N VAL A 41 -8.55 -8.67 0.79
CA VAL A 41 -8.59 -7.20 0.71
C VAL A 41 -7.18 -6.65 0.80
N TRP A 42 -6.75 -5.93 -0.22
CA TRP A 42 -5.48 -5.21 -0.23
C TRP A 42 -5.63 -3.91 0.56
N VAL A 43 -4.67 -3.63 1.44
CA VAL A 43 -4.58 -2.37 2.19
C VAL A 43 -3.40 -1.60 1.63
N LEU A 44 -3.65 -0.41 1.10
CA LEU A 44 -2.67 0.42 0.41
C LEU A 44 -2.47 1.72 1.16
N ASP A 45 -1.23 2.03 1.50
CA ASP A 45 -0.80 3.33 2.00
C ASP A 45 0.46 3.72 1.21
N PRO A 46 0.33 4.58 0.18
CA PRO A 46 1.40 4.86 -0.78
C PRO A 46 2.59 5.60 -0.15
N ILE A 47 2.33 6.47 0.83
CA ILE A 47 3.33 7.26 1.55
C ILE A 47 2.97 7.26 3.05
N ASP A 48 3.35 6.18 3.74
CA ASP A 48 3.30 6.19 5.21
C ASP A 48 4.44 7.06 5.75
N GLY A 49 4.10 8.00 6.62
CA GLY A 49 5.05 8.96 7.19
C GLY A 49 5.04 10.35 6.54
N THR A 50 3.88 10.87 6.14
CA THR A 50 3.72 12.29 5.71
C THR A 50 4.40 13.29 6.65
N THR A 51 4.40 13.04 7.97
CA THR A 51 5.11 13.86 8.97
C THR A 51 6.64 13.73 8.89
N ALA A 52 7.16 12.54 8.61
CA ALA A 52 8.59 12.29 8.45
C ALA A 52 9.11 12.81 7.08
N PHE A 53 8.28 12.71 6.04
CA PHE A 53 8.53 13.27 4.71
C PHE A 53 8.63 14.80 4.76
N VAL A 54 7.69 15.49 5.43
CA VAL A 54 7.74 16.94 5.63
C VAL A 54 8.95 17.36 6.48
N ALA A 55 9.44 16.49 7.37
CA ALA A 55 10.62 16.72 8.20
C ALA A 55 11.96 16.43 7.49
N GLY A 56 11.96 16.04 6.21
CA GLY A 56 13.19 15.73 5.46
C GLY A 56 13.90 14.46 5.93
N ILE A 57 13.22 13.64 6.74
CA ILE A 57 13.73 12.35 7.19
C ILE A 57 13.31 11.34 6.12
N PRO A 58 14.25 10.64 5.47
CA PRO A 58 13.92 9.69 4.42
C PRO A 58 13.40 8.41 5.08
N VAL A 59 12.20 8.46 5.63
CA VAL A 59 11.35 7.35 6.10
C VAL A 59 9.98 7.60 5.50
N TYR A 60 9.92 7.47 4.19
CA TYR A 60 8.69 7.32 3.43
C TYR A 60 8.77 5.95 2.77
N GLY A 61 7.72 5.16 2.93
CA GLY A 61 7.65 3.83 2.37
C GLY A 61 6.25 3.55 1.86
N THR A 62 6.17 2.76 0.80
CA THR A 62 4.91 2.24 0.32
C THR A 62 4.57 1.02 1.17
N LEU A 63 3.48 1.11 1.91
CA LEU A 63 2.92 -0.01 2.67
C LEU A 63 1.88 -0.72 1.81
N ILE A 64 2.08 -2.01 1.63
CA ILE A 64 1.11 -2.88 0.94
C ILE A 64 0.80 -4.05 1.87
N GLY A 65 -0.42 -4.08 2.36
CA GLY A 65 -0.98 -5.18 3.13
C GLY A 65 -1.96 -6.01 2.31
N LEU A 66 -2.11 -7.27 2.70
CA LEU A 66 -3.18 -8.14 2.25
C LEU A 66 -3.85 -8.74 3.49
N ALA A 67 -5.14 -8.49 3.63
CA ALA A 67 -6.00 -9.20 4.57
C ALA A 67 -6.70 -10.35 3.86
N ARG A 68 -6.86 -11.47 4.56
CA ARG A 68 -7.64 -12.62 4.14
C ARG A 68 -8.68 -12.94 5.21
N GLU A 69 -9.94 -13.02 4.82
CA GLU A 69 -11.08 -13.31 5.71
C GLU A 69 -11.12 -12.36 6.92
N GLY A 70 -10.86 -11.06 6.67
CA GLY A 70 -10.82 -10.03 7.71
C GLY A 70 -9.61 -10.06 8.64
N LYS A 71 -8.62 -10.93 8.39
CA LYS A 71 -7.39 -11.02 9.17
C LYS A 71 -6.19 -10.64 8.32
N ALA A 72 -5.28 -9.85 8.88
CA ALA A 72 -4.07 -9.49 8.16
C ALA A 72 -3.22 -10.76 7.89
N PHE A 73 -2.80 -10.92 6.64
CA PHE A 73 -2.20 -12.13 6.11
C PHE A 73 -0.73 -11.89 5.71
N ILE A 74 -0.47 -10.84 4.94
CA ILE A 74 0.88 -10.43 4.51
C ILE A 74 0.98 -8.90 4.59
N GLY A 75 2.13 -8.40 5.02
CA GLY A 75 2.51 -6.99 4.90
C GLY A 75 3.87 -6.83 4.24
N ILE A 76 4.00 -5.84 3.36
CA ILE A 76 5.24 -5.41 2.71
C ILE A 76 5.44 -3.93 3.03
N ILE A 77 6.67 -3.59 3.42
CA ILE A 77 7.13 -2.21 3.57
C ILE A 77 8.26 -2.03 2.56
N ASP A 78 8.05 -1.21 1.53
CA ASP A 78 9.10 -0.84 0.59
C ASP A 78 9.63 0.57 0.89
N HIS A 79 10.94 0.70 1.02
CA HIS A 79 11.57 1.97 1.39
C HIS A 79 12.60 2.41 0.33
N PRO A 80 12.19 3.21 -0.67
CA PRO A 80 12.98 3.40 -1.89
C PRO A 80 14.24 4.25 -1.70
N HIS A 81 14.39 4.99 -0.58
CA HIS A 81 15.60 5.80 -0.32
C HIS A 81 16.79 4.97 0.19
N ARG A 82 16.58 3.75 0.72
CA ARG A 82 17.68 2.85 1.02
C ARG A 82 17.98 2.03 -0.23
N MET A 83 19.18 2.22 -0.79
CA MET A 83 19.79 1.36 -1.81
C MET A 83 20.15 -0.02 -1.23
N ILE A 84 19.17 -0.67 -0.58
CA ILE A 84 19.17 -2.03 -0.07
C ILE A 84 17.73 -2.50 -0.29
N ALA A 85 17.47 -3.26 -1.36
CA ALA A 85 16.18 -3.89 -1.59
C ALA A 85 15.90 -4.87 -0.45
N GLY A 86 15.25 -4.40 0.61
CA GLY A 86 14.91 -5.17 1.80
C GLY A 86 13.40 -5.26 1.91
N SER A 87 12.77 -6.15 1.15
CA SER A 87 11.38 -6.52 1.38
C SER A 87 11.30 -7.32 2.69
N ALA A 88 10.84 -6.67 3.76
CA ALA A 88 10.51 -7.34 5.01
C ALA A 88 9.11 -7.95 4.86
N TRP A 89 9.06 -9.28 4.74
CA TRP A 89 7.81 -10.03 4.77
C TRP A 89 7.43 -10.28 6.23
N VAL A 90 6.38 -9.62 6.70
CA VAL A 90 5.78 -9.96 8.00
C VAL A 90 4.56 -10.84 7.72
N THR A 91 4.67 -12.13 8.06
CA THR A 91 3.53 -13.03 8.20
C THR A 91 3.18 -13.05 9.69
N ILE A 92 1.92 -12.74 10.01
CA ILE A 92 1.39 -12.64 11.38
C ILE A 92 0.75 -13.96 11.80
#